data_AF-A0A538GMF4-F1
#
_entry.id   AF-A0A538GMF4-F1
#
_cell.length_a   1.000
_cell.length_b   1.000
_cell.length_c   1.000
_cell.angle_alpha   90.00
_cell.angle_beta   90.00
_cell.angle_gamma   90.00
#
_symmetry.space_group_name_H-M   'P 1'
#
loop_
_entity.id
_entity.type
_entity.pdbx_description
1 polymer ?
#
loop_
_entity_poly.entity_id
_entity_poly.type
_entity_poly.pdbx_seq_one_letter_code
_entity_poly.pdbx_strand_id
1 'polypeptide(L)' 'MTSGNGSLNGRRRVVVTGLGAVTPLGLDVESTWSSLLAGESGAGEITQFDHTDYPVHFACEVKDFDPTDWID' A
#
# COMPACT_ATOMS: atom_id res chain seq x y z
N MET A 1 37.43 -19.86 14.79
CA MET A 1 36.72 -18.92 13.89
C MET A 1 35.21 -19.07 14.14
N THR A 2 34.65 -18.33 15.09
CA THR A 2 33.20 -18.30 15.31
C THR A 2 32.67 -17.02 14.66
N SER A 3 31.99 -17.19 13.52
CA SER A 3 31.35 -16.10 12.78
C SER A 3 30.26 -15.46 13.64
N GLY A 4 30.49 -14.22 14.06
CA GLY A 4 29.53 -13.42 14.81
C GLY A 4 28.44 -12.88 13.88
N ASN A 5 27.30 -13.56 13.81
CA ASN A 5 26.14 -13.11 13.03
C ASN A 5 25.24 -12.09 13.78
N GLY A 6 25.74 -11.48 14.86
CA GLY A 6 25.03 -10.54 15.73
C GLY A 6 25.11 -9.09 15.26
N SER A 7 24.08 -8.28 15.53
CA SER A 7 24.15 -6.82 15.36
C SER A 7 25.32 -6.26 16.17
N LEU A 8 26.11 -5.38 15.56
CA LEU A 8 27.27 -4.71 16.18
C LEU A 8 26.92 -3.95 17.48
N ASN A 9 25.62 -3.72 17.73
CA ASN A 9 25.14 -2.91 18.84
C ASN A 9 24.42 -3.76 19.92
N GLY A 10 24.58 -5.10 19.89
CA GLY A 10 23.97 -6.02 20.87
C GLY A 10 22.45 -6.20 20.74
N ARG A 11 21.83 -5.62 19.70
CA ARG A 11 20.38 -5.70 19.46
C ARG A 11 20.03 -6.88 18.56
N ARG A 12 18.80 -7.38 18.67
CA ARG A 12 18.29 -8.40 17.74
C ARG A 12 18.25 -7.82 16.33
N ARG A 13 18.76 -8.58 15.35
CA ARG A 13 18.61 -8.26 13.93
C ARG A 13 17.16 -8.54 13.54
N VAL A 14 16.52 -7.55 12.95
CA VAL A 14 15.16 -7.64 12.42
C VAL A 14 15.23 -7.28 10.96
N VAL A 15 14.55 -8.05 10.12
CA VAL A 15 14.46 -7.83 8.67
C VAL A 15 13.00 -7.91 8.25
N VAL A 16 12.66 -7.22 7.16
CA VAL A 16 11.36 -7.36 6.50
C VAL A 16 11.47 -8.51 5.50
N THR A 17 10.61 -9.51 5.63
CA THR A 17 10.61 -10.72 4.78
C THR A 17 9.39 -10.80 3.86
N GLY A 18 8.45 -9.87 3.99
CA GLY A 18 7.22 -9.83 3.20
C GLY A 18 6.58 -8.47 3.26
N LEU A 19 5.87 -8.13 2.18
CA LEU A 19 5.12 -6.90 2.00
C LEU A 19 3.74 -7.26 1.43
N GLY A 20 2.74 -6.47 1.79
CA GLY A 20 1.40 -6.49 1.20
C GLY A 20 0.89 -5.07 1.11
N ALA A 21 0.20 -4.74 0.02
CA ALA A 21 -0.28 -3.38 -0.25
C ALA A 21 -1.60 -3.45 -0.99
N VAL A 22 -2.58 -2.67 -0.52
CA VAL A 22 -3.83 -2.36 -1.23
C VAL A 22 -3.96 -0.86 -1.18
N THR A 23 -3.82 -0.19 -2.33
CA THR A 23 -3.68 1.26 -2.41
C THR A 23 -4.42 1.82 -3.62
N PRO A 24 -4.62 3.16 -3.68
CA PRO A 24 -5.18 3.83 -4.85
C PRO A 24 -4.31 3.76 -6.12
N LEU A 25 -3.08 3.27 -5.97
CA LEU A 25 -2.09 3.06 -7.04
C LEU A 25 -1.95 1.59 -7.45
N GLY A 26 -2.61 0.65 -6.77
CA GLY A 26 -2.50 -0.78 -7.07
C GLY A 26 -3.00 -1.68 -5.94
N LEU A 27 -3.45 -2.89 -6.28
CA LEU A 27 -3.98 -3.88 -5.33
C LEU A 27 -2.92 -4.85 -4.80
N ASP A 28 -1.66 -4.65 -5.20
CA ASP A 28 -0.51 -5.43 -4.76
C ASP A 28 0.75 -4.55 -4.67
N VAL A 29 1.84 -5.15 -4.18
CA VAL A 29 3.12 -4.46 -3.96
C VAL A 29 3.76 -4.02 -5.28
N GLU A 30 3.68 -4.85 -6.32
CA GLU A 30 4.34 -4.61 -7.61
C GLU A 30 3.64 -3.47 -8.36
N SER A 31 2.31 -3.50 -8.43
CA SER A 31 1.50 -2.44 -9.04
C SER A 31 1.60 -1.13 -8.28
N THR A 32 1.47 -1.15 -6.96
CA THR A 32 1.64 0.07 -6.13
C THR A 32 3.02 0.69 -6.35
N TRP A 33 4.08 -0.13 -6.38
CA TRP A 33 5.45 0.36 -6.52
C TRP A 33 5.74 0.93 -7.91
N SER A 34 5.28 0.25 -8.97
CA SER A 34 5.50 0.72 -10.34
C SER A 34 4.80 2.04 -10.62
N SER A 35 3.52 2.18 -10.23
CA SER A 35 2.76 3.43 -10.36
C SER A 35 3.34 4.57 -9.53
N LEU A 36 3.82 4.27 -8.31
CA LEU A 36 4.51 5.26 -7.47
C LEU A 36 5.79 5.79 -8.14
N LEU A 37 6.62 4.89 -8.69
CA LEU A 37 7.84 5.28 -9.40
C LEU A 37 7.57 6.05 -10.69
N ALA A 38 6.47 5.73 -11.38
CA ALA A 38 6.01 6.45 -12.57
C ALA A 38 5.43 7.85 -12.24
N GLY A 39 5.24 8.18 -10.96
CA GLY A 39 4.66 9.45 -10.53
C GLY A 39 3.16 9.53 -10.82
N GLU A 40 2.48 8.39 -10.90
CA GLU A 40 1.05 8.33 -11.14
C GLU A 40 0.27 8.87 -9.92
N SER A 41 -0.85 9.54 -10.20
CA SER A 41 -1.75 10.03 -9.15
C SER A 41 -2.86 9.03 -8.89
N GLY A 42 -3.04 8.68 -7.62
CA GLY A 42 -4.19 7.89 -7.18
C GLY A 42 -5.48 8.69 -7.03
N ALA A 43 -5.40 10.03 -7.08
CA ALA A 43 -6.53 10.92 -6.81
C ALA A 43 -7.55 10.93 -7.97
N GLY A 44 -8.83 10.91 -7.62
CA GLY A 44 -9.96 11.01 -8.53
C GLY A 44 -11.20 11.57 -7.83
N GLU A 45 -12.31 11.65 -8.56
CA GLU A 45 -13.62 12.00 -7.99
C GLU A 45 -14.06 10.95 -6.96
N ILE A 46 -14.74 11.40 -5.89
CA ILE A 46 -15.30 10.49 -4.88
C ILE A 46 -16.44 9.70 -5.50
N THR A 47 -16.35 8.37 -5.48
CA THR A 47 -17.37 7.47 -6.03
C THR A 47 -18.09 6.63 -4.98
N GLN A 48 -17.51 6.52 -3.77
CA GLN A 48 -18.04 5.64 -2.72
C GLN A 48 -19.31 6.19 -2.05
N PHE A 49 -19.60 7.49 -2.18
CA PHE A 49 -20.80 8.12 -1.63
C PHE A 49 -21.18 9.39 -2.40
N ASP A 50 -22.42 9.85 -2.21
CA ASP A 50 -22.87 11.15 -2.73
C ASP A 50 -22.20 12.28 -1.94
N HIS A 51 -21.29 12.96 -2.62
CA HIS A 51 -20.44 13.98 -2.02
C HIS A 51 -20.89 15.41 -2.39
N THR A 52 -22.08 15.59 -2.98
CA THR A 52 -22.57 16.87 -3.52
C THR A 52 -22.60 18.01 -2.49
N ASP A 53 -22.98 17.72 -1.25
CA ASP A 53 -23.10 18.72 -0.18
C ASP A 53 -21.78 18.99 0.57
N TYR A 54 -20.68 18.36 0.17
CA TYR A 54 -19.38 18.50 0.82
C TYR A 54 -18.48 19.47 0.06
N PRO A 55 -17.60 20.22 0.75
CA PRO A 55 -16.66 21.14 0.09
C PRO A 55 -15.52 20.43 -0.66
N VAL A 56 -15.37 19.11 -0.52
CA VAL A 56 -14.30 18.30 -1.11
C VAL A 56 -14.93 17.18 -1.94
N HIS A 57 -14.55 17.13 -3.22
CA HIS A 57 -15.14 16.23 -4.22
C HIS A 57 -14.16 15.18 -4.74
N PHE A 58 -12.97 15.07 -4.14
CA PHE A 58 -11.92 14.17 -4.60
C PHE A 58 -11.33 13.37 -3.44
N ALA A 59 -10.86 12.16 -3.74
CA ALA A 59 -10.18 11.27 -2.82
C ALA A 59 -9.19 10.37 -3.58
N CYS A 60 -8.38 9.64 -2.83
CA CYS A 60 -7.56 8.55 -3.37
C CYS A 60 -8.25 7.24 -2.98
N GLU A 61 -9.25 6.83 -3.74
CA GLU A 61 -10.02 5.60 -3.51
C GLU A 61 -9.26 4.39 -4.09
N VAL A 62 -9.35 3.24 -3.39
CA VAL A 62 -8.92 1.95 -3.95
C VAL A 62 -9.90 1.56 -5.05
N LYS A 63 -9.38 1.16 -6.21
CA LYS A 63 -10.19 0.76 -7.37
C LYS A 63 -10.22 -0.76 -7.48
N ASP A 64 -11.36 -1.32 -7.86
CA ASP A 64 -11.54 -2.73 -8.22
C ASP A 64 -11.18 -3.75 -7.12
N PHE A 65 -11.22 -3.35 -5.84
CA PHE A 65 -10.97 -4.27 -4.73
C PHE A 65 -12.23 -5.09 -4.40
N ASP A 66 -12.10 -6.42 -4.44
CA ASP A 66 -13.11 -7.37 -3.96
C ASP A 66 -12.59 -8.11 -2.71
N PRO A 67 -13.22 -7.94 -1.52
CA PRO A 67 -12.81 -8.66 -0.32
C PRO A 67 -13.05 -10.17 -0.40
N THR A 68 -13.96 -10.63 -1.26
CA THR A 68 -14.31 -12.06 -1.40
C THR A 68 -13.19 -12.88 -2.05
N ASP A 69 -12.22 -12.22 -2.69
CA ASP A 69 -11.00 -12.86 -3.17
C ASP A 69 -10.09 -13.36 -2.02
N TRP A 70 -10.33 -12.90 -0.78
CA TRP A 70 -9.44 -13.14 0.36
C TRP A 70 -10.15 -13.65 1.62
N ILE A 71 -11.45 -13.43 1.75
CA ILE A 71 -12.23 -13.71 2.96
C ILE A 71 -13.57 -14.36 2.58
N ASP A 72 -13.93 -15.44 3.28
CA ASP A 72 -15.24 -16.12 3.19
C ASP A 72 -16.32 -15.48 4.07
#